data_AF-A0A7R9P1P3-F1
#
_entry.id   AF-A0A7R9P1P3-F1
#
_cell.length_a   1.000
_cell.length_b   1.000
_cell.length_c   1.000
_cell.angle_alpha   90.00
_cell.angle_beta   90.00
_cell.angle_gamma   90.00
#
_symmetry.space_group_name_H-M   'P 1'
#
loop_
_entity.id
_entity.type
_entity.pdbx_description
1 polymer ?
#
loop_
_entity_poly.entity_id
_entity_poly.type
_entity_poly.pdbx_seq_one_letter_code
_entity_poly.pdbx_strand_id
1 'polypeptide(L)'
;MPFRPTAASPMSTVQTFTRRVNSVTTTEVVSDSLTRTNFHTLFDGSELIISGRLHANEITGEVNANCYTGLICPRIVKPEIIPGHKRSFMERMWAFLTIQQLLDKITAEEHNASLKQKALELALKYSFVTSLTSLVVVKPDDTTTEAETQRGNLFFWKICIC
;
A
#
# COMPACT_ATOMS: atom_id res chain seq x y z
N MET A 1 -2.79 3.42 -23.67
CA MET A 1 -2.01 2.47 -24.48
C MET A 1 -1.94 1.15 -23.71
N PRO A 2 -2.28 0.00 -24.31
CA PRO A 2 -2.17 -1.28 -23.62
C PRO A 2 -0.69 -1.64 -23.43
N PHE A 3 -0.33 -2.06 -22.22
CA PHE A 3 0.99 -2.61 -21.93
C PHE A 3 1.14 -3.90 -22.76
N ARG A 4 1.92 -3.83 -23.84
CA ARG A 4 2.27 -4.99 -24.66
C ARG A 4 3.55 -5.57 -24.06
N PRO A 5 3.53 -6.77 -23.44
CA PRO A 5 4.77 -7.41 -23.07
C PRO A 5 5.53 -7.70 -24.36
N THR A 6 6.72 -7.09 -24.49
CA THR A 6 7.62 -7.33 -25.63
C THR A 6 8.02 -8.80 -25.59
N ALA A 7 7.40 -9.60 -26.47
CA ALA A 7 7.80 -10.99 -26.68
C ALA A 7 9.19 -10.98 -27.34
N ALA A 8 10.23 -11.25 -26.55
CA ALA A 8 11.56 -11.49 -27.07
C ALA A 8 11.58 -12.83 -27.83
N SER A 9 12.12 -12.81 -29.06
CA SER A 9 12.34 -14.01 -29.88
C SER A 9 13.35 -14.97 -29.23
N PRO A 10 13.26 -16.29 -29.48
CA PRO A 10 13.94 -17.29 -28.65
C PRO A 10 15.41 -17.45 -29.06
N MET A 11 16.31 -16.88 -28.26
CA MET A 11 17.72 -17.33 -28.17
C MET A 11 17.97 -17.75 -26.73
N SER A 12 18.36 -19.02 -26.55
CA SER A 12 18.64 -19.72 -25.29
C SER A 12 17.58 -19.52 -24.20
N THR A 13 16.75 -20.54 -23.99
CA THR A 13 15.70 -20.66 -22.97
C THR A 13 15.98 -19.84 -21.70
N VAL A 14 15.58 -18.57 -21.70
CA VAL A 14 15.38 -17.81 -20.47
C VAL A 14 14.12 -18.43 -19.88
N GLN A 15 14.30 -19.41 -19.00
CA GLN A 15 13.21 -19.96 -18.21
C GLN A 15 12.72 -18.84 -17.31
N THR A 16 11.82 -18.00 -17.79
CA THR A 16 11.14 -17.02 -16.96
C THR A 16 10.36 -17.81 -15.91
N PHE A 17 10.89 -17.89 -14.69
CA PHE A 17 10.32 -18.68 -13.59
C PHE A 17 9.02 -18.00 -13.16
N THR A 18 7.93 -18.42 -13.79
CA THR A 18 6.61 -17.81 -13.62
C THR A 18 5.86 -18.63 -12.58
N ARG A 19 5.58 -18.04 -11.41
CA ARG A 19 4.85 -18.70 -10.32
C ARG A 19 3.45 -18.12 -10.19
N ARG A 20 2.41 -18.95 -10.16
CA ARG A 20 1.01 -18.50 -9.99
C ARG A 20 0.67 -18.51 -8.50
N VAL A 21 0.56 -17.35 -7.84
CA VAL A 21 0.24 -17.28 -6.39
C VAL A 21 -1.26 -17.17 -6.19
N ASN A 22 -1.93 -18.28 -5.91
CA ASN A 22 -3.40 -18.34 -5.89
C ASN A 22 -4.03 -17.58 -4.72
N SER A 23 -3.49 -17.71 -3.50
CA SER A 23 -4.02 -17.00 -2.33
C SER A 23 -3.07 -17.04 -1.15
N VAL A 24 -3.19 -16.04 -0.28
CA VAL A 24 -2.58 -16.02 1.05
C VAL A 24 -3.68 -15.96 2.11
N THR A 25 -3.72 -16.93 3.01
CA THR A 25 -4.68 -17.00 4.12
C THR A 25 -3.99 -16.61 5.43
N THR A 26 -4.68 -15.88 6.30
CA THR A 26 -4.16 -15.50 7.62
C THR A 26 -5.31 -15.49 8.62
N THR A 27 -5.11 -16.10 9.80
CA THR A 27 -6.21 -16.44 10.73
C THR A 27 -6.53 -15.36 11.76
N GLU A 28 -5.68 -14.33 11.94
CA GLU A 28 -5.81 -13.34 13.03
C GLU A 28 -5.80 -11.88 12.55
N VAL A 29 -6.30 -11.62 11.35
CA VAL A 29 -6.25 -10.30 10.71
C VAL A 29 -7.63 -9.66 10.66
N VAL A 30 -7.70 -8.34 10.84
CA VAL A 30 -8.94 -7.57 10.70
C VAL A 30 -9.43 -7.67 9.25
N SER A 31 -10.66 -8.17 9.06
CA SER A 31 -11.22 -8.61 7.77
C SER A 31 -11.15 -7.57 6.64
N ASP A 32 -11.28 -6.29 6.97
CA ASP A 32 -11.27 -5.17 6.00
C ASP A 32 -9.91 -4.47 5.86
N SER A 33 -8.89 -4.94 6.59
CA SER A 33 -7.58 -4.29 6.61
C SER A 33 -6.58 -4.87 5.60
N LEU A 34 -6.80 -6.09 5.14
CA LEU A 34 -5.88 -6.77 4.23
C LEU A 34 -5.93 -6.14 2.84
N THR A 35 -4.74 -5.81 2.34
CA THR A 35 -4.53 -5.54 0.92
C THR A 35 -4.79 -6.81 0.11
N ARG A 36 -4.88 -6.67 -1.22
CA ARG A 36 -5.02 -7.79 -2.16
C ARG A 36 -4.19 -9.03 -1.76
N THR A 37 -4.84 -10.18 -1.66
CA THR A 37 -4.23 -11.48 -1.29
C THR A 37 -4.23 -12.50 -2.42
N ASN A 38 -5.00 -12.25 -3.49
CA ASN A 38 -5.09 -13.11 -4.66
C ASN A 38 -4.31 -12.49 -5.81
N PHE A 39 -3.36 -13.25 -6.36
CA PHE A 39 -2.48 -12.79 -7.42
C PHE A 39 -2.49 -13.78 -8.58
N HIS A 40 -2.25 -13.28 -9.79
CA HIS A 40 -2.28 -14.15 -10.96
C HIS A 40 -0.90 -14.71 -11.26
N THR A 41 0.13 -13.87 -11.23
CA THR A 41 1.46 -14.24 -11.67
C THR A 41 2.51 -13.48 -10.86
N LEU A 42 3.54 -14.20 -10.41
CA LEU A 42 4.75 -13.67 -9.81
C LEU A 42 5.91 -14.02 -10.74
N PHE A 43 6.69 -13.00 -11.09
CA PHE A 43 7.87 -13.14 -11.95
C PHE A 43 9.14 -13.15 -11.11
N ASP A 44 10.18 -13.78 -11.64
CA ASP A 44 11.50 -13.70 -11.05
C ASP A 44 12.02 -12.25 -11.03
N GLY A 45 12.65 -11.85 -9.92
CA GLY A 45 13.04 -10.46 -9.66
C GLY A 45 11.89 -9.51 -9.27
N SER A 46 10.65 -9.99 -9.20
CA SER A 46 9.52 -9.22 -8.64
C SER A 46 9.23 -9.61 -7.21
N GLU A 47 8.69 -8.66 -6.44
CA GLU A 47 8.29 -8.89 -5.05
C GLU A 47 6.77 -8.80 -4.89
N LEU A 48 6.25 -9.61 -3.96
CA LEU A 48 4.85 -9.59 -3.57
C LEU A 48 4.72 -9.00 -2.17
N ILE A 49 3.93 -7.93 -2.03
CA ILE A 49 3.71 -7.29 -0.74
C ILE A 49 2.24 -7.42 -0.37
N ILE A 50 2.01 -7.97 0.82
CA ILE A 50 0.69 -8.03 1.46
C ILE A 50 0.82 -7.29 2.79
N SER A 51 -0.09 -6.38 3.07
CA SER A 51 -0.13 -5.58 4.28
C SER A 51 -1.53 -5.64 4.91
N GLY A 52 -1.59 -5.58 6.23
CA GLY A 52 -2.85 -5.66 6.96
C GLY A 52 -2.68 -5.27 8.43
N ARG A 53 -3.79 -5.22 9.17
CA ARG A 53 -3.81 -4.90 10.60
C ARG A 53 -4.11 -6.16 11.40
N LEU A 54 -3.20 -6.51 12.29
CA LEU A 54 -3.31 -7.68 13.15
C LEU A 54 -4.13 -7.36 14.40
N HIS A 55 -4.95 -8.30 14.87
CA HIS A 55 -5.74 -8.13 16.11
C HIS A 55 -4.97 -8.61 17.35
N ALA A 56 -4.24 -9.71 17.22
CA ALA A 56 -3.38 -10.27 18.25
C ALA A 56 -1.89 -10.06 17.89
N ASN A 57 -0.98 -10.69 18.64
CA ASN A 57 0.46 -10.59 18.39
C ASN A 57 1.00 -11.83 17.65
N GLU A 58 0.13 -12.71 17.15
CA GLU A 58 0.51 -13.91 16.41
C GLU A 58 0.15 -13.79 14.94
N ILE A 59 1.06 -14.24 14.09
CA ILE A 59 0.88 -14.24 12.65
C ILE A 59 1.07 -15.67 12.19
N THR A 60 -0.02 -16.29 11.75
CA THR A 60 -0.01 -17.57 11.05
C THR A 60 -0.67 -17.38 9.71
N GLY A 61 0.05 -17.74 8.66
CA GLY A 61 -0.50 -17.73 7.32
C GLY A 61 0.19 -18.71 6.40
N GLU A 62 -0.53 -19.01 5.32
CA GLU A 62 -0.11 -19.96 4.30
C GLU A 62 -0.18 -19.28 2.95
N VAL A 63 0.85 -19.48 2.15
CA VAL A 63 0.88 -19.00 0.77
C VAL A 63 0.65 -20.21 -0.12
N ASN A 64 -0.36 -20.17 -0.97
CA ASN A 64 -0.62 -21.23 -1.94
C ASN A 64 -0.18 -20.77 -3.32
N ALA A 65 0.84 -21.42 -3.89
CA ALA A 65 1.34 -21.09 -5.22
C ALA A 65 1.48 -22.35 -6.10
N ASN A 66 1.11 -22.22 -7.37
CA ASN A 66 1.32 -23.23 -8.39
C ASN A 66 2.53 -22.84 -9.25
N CYS A 67 3.52 -23.73 -9.32
CA CYS A 67 4.71 -23.56 -10.15
C CYS A 67 4.73 -24.64 -11.24
N TYR A 68 5.55 -24.46 -12.27
CA TYR A 68 5.74 -25.51 -13.28
C TYR A 68 6.30 -26.82 -12.68
N THR A 69 6.99 -26.72 -11.54
CA THR A 69 7.51 -27.86 -10.75
C THR A 69 6.49 -28.49 -9.81
N GLY A 70 5.25 -27.98 -9.77
CA GLY A 70 4.18 -28.43 -8.86
C GLY A 70 3.71 -27.36 -7.88
N LEU A 71 2.85 -27.78 -6.95
CA LEU A 71 2.32 -26.91 -5.89
C LEU A 71 3.40 -26.66 -4.83
N ILE A 72 3.59 -25.39 -4.47
CA ILE A 72 4.45 -24.98 -3.36
C ILE A 72 3.58 -24.23 -2.36
N CYS A 73 3.61 -24.69 -1.11
CA CYS A 73 2.89 -24.09 0.01
C CYS A 73 3.90 -23.66 1.09
N PRO A 74 4.65 -22.56 0.90
CA PRO A 74 5.56 -22.12 1.94
C PRO A 74 4.76 -21.63 3.15
N ARG A 75 5.12 -22.12 4.33
CA ARG A 75 4.55 -21.68 5.60
C ARG A 75 5.22 -20.37 6.01
N ILE A 76 4.42 -19.37 6.39
CA ILE A 76 4.95 -18.13 6.94
C ILE A 76 5.54 -18.45 8.32
N VAL A 77 6.85 -18.22 8.47
CA VAL A 77 7.53 -18.34 9.76
C VAL A 77 7.14 -17.15 10.62
N LYS A 78 6.83 -17.39 11.90
CA LYS A 78 6.46 -16.35 12.86
C LYS A 78 7.58 -15.31 12.93
N PRO A 79 7.34 -14.04 12.55
CA PRO A 79 8.35 -13.01 12.66
C PRO A 79 8.57 -12.66 14.14
N GLU A 80 9.82 -12.41 14.51
CA GLU A 80 10.15 -11.85 15.82
C GLU A 80 9.74 -10.37 15.85
N ILE A 81 8.81 -10.03 16.73
CA ILE A 81 8.32 -8.65 16.86
C ILE A 81 9.30 -7.90 17.72
N ILE A 82 10.20 -7.14 17.10
CA ILE A 82 11.22 -6.35 17.80
C ILE A 82 10.54 -5.13 18.43
N PRO A 83 10.40 -5.05 19.77
CA PRO A 83 9.83 -3.88 20.42
C PRO A 83 10.77 -2.69 20.25
N GLY A 84 10.23 -1.55 19.81
CA GLY A 84 10.99 -0.29 19.66
C GLY A 84 11.37 0.08 18.23
N HIS A 85 11.19 -0.80 17.24
CA HIS A 85 11.32 -0.42 15.83
C HIS A 85 10.06 0.28 15.30
N LYS A 86 10.24 1.16 14.30
CA LYS A 86 9.28 2.15 13.77
C LYS A 86 7.90 1.58 13.37
N ARG A 87 7.02 1.30 14.33
CA ARG A 87 5.62 0.91 14.11
C ARG A 87 4.90 1.89 13.17
N SER A 88 5.19 3.18 13.34
CA SER A 88 4.63 4.26 12.52
C SER A 88 4.98 4.16 11.03
N PHE A 89 6.14 3.58 10.67
CA PHE A 89 6.50 3.39 9.25
C PHE A 89 5.69 2.27 8.61
N MET A 90 5.57 1.12 9.29
CA MET A 90 4.79 -0.01 8.79
C MET A 90 3.30 0.35 8.65
N GLU A 91 2.75 1.09 9.61
CA GLU A 91 1.39 1.63 9.54
C GLU A 91 1.22 2.57 8.35
N ARG A 92 2.19 3.46 8.12
CA ARG A 92 2.17 4.38 6.98
C ARG A 92 2.31 3.67 5.64
N MET A 93 3.13 2.61 5.57
CA MET A 93 3.28 1.75 4.40
C MET A 93 1.95 1.04 4.07
N TRP A 94 1.32 0.44 5.09
CA TRP A 94 0.00 -0.17 4.94
C TRP A 94 -1.01 0.85 4.40
N ALA A 95 -1.09 2.04 5.00
CA ALA A 95 -2.02 3.06 4.57
C ALA A 95 -1.79 3.48 3.10
N PHE A 96 -0.53 3.65 2.69
CA PHE A 96 -0.19 3.97 1.30
C PHE A 96 -0.68 2.90 0.31
N LEU A 97 -0.36 1.63 0.56
CA LEU A 97 -0.78 0.52 -0.30
C LEU A 97 -2.29 0.36 -0.34
N THR A 98 -2.97 0.53 0.80
CA THR A 98 -4.44 0.49 0.87
C THR A 98 -5.07 1.62 0.06
N ILE A 99 -4.56 2.85 0.18
CA ILE A 99 -5.07 3.99 -0.59
C ILE A 99 -4.88 3.76 -2.09
N GLN A 100 -3.71 3.29 -2.53
CA GLN A 100 -3.48 2.96 -3.94
C GLN A 100 -4.49 1.94 -4.45
N GLN A 101 -4.74 0.87 -3.71
CA GLN A 101 -5.73 -0.15 -4.09
C GLN A 101 -7.16 0.40 -4.14
N LEU A 102 -7.52 1.34 -3.26
CA LEU A 102 -8.82 2.00 -3.31
C LEU A 102 -8.94 2.89 -4.55
N LEU A 103 -7.89 3.66 -4.88
CA LEU A 103 -7.86 4.51 -6.07
C LEU A 103 -7.94 3.68 -7.36
N ASP A 104 -7.20 2.57 -7.45
CA ASP A 104 -7.27 1.66 -8.60
C ASP A 104 -8.70 1.13 -8.80
N LYS A 105 -9.37 0.73 -7.70
CA LYS A 105 -10.79 0.30 -7.75
C LYS A 105 -11.72 1.42 -8.17
N ILE A 106 -11.51 2.65 -7.70
CA ILE A 106 -12.31 3.82 -8.11
C ILE A 106 -12.14 4.11 -9.61
N THR A 107 -10.93 3.94 -10.15
CA THR A 107 -10.68 4.12 -11.59
C THR A 107 -11.28 3.00 -12.44
N ALA A 108 -11.36 1.77 -11.90
CA ALA A 108 -11.98 0.64 -12.57
C ALA A 108 -13.53 0.67 -12.47
N GLU A 109 -14.06 1.12 -11.34
CA GLU A 109 -15.48 1.16 -11.01
C GLU A 109 -15.91 2.61 -10.76
N GLU A 110 -16.40 3.28 -11.81
CA GLU A 110 -16.62 4.74 -11.90
C GLU A 110 -17.57 5.32 -10.81
N HIS A 111 -18.41 4.48 -10.19
CA HIS A 111 -19.55 4.89 -9.35
C HIS A 111 -19.53 4.40 -7.88
N ASN A 112 -18.36 4.24 -7.25
CA ASN A 112 -18.29 3.89 -5.83
C ASN A 112 -17.98 5.08 -4.91
N ALA A 113 -19.02 5.80 -4.49
CA ALA A 113 -18.89 6.92 -3.53
C ALA A 113 -18.29 6.46 -2.17
N SER A 114 -18.61 5.25 -1.72
CA SER A 114 -18.11 4.68 -0.47
C SER A 114 -16.60 4.45 -0.49
N LEU A 115 -16.03 4.01 -1.62
CA LEU A 115 -14.59 3.81 -1.78
C LEU A 115 -13.84 5.15 -1.80
N LYS A 116 -14.41 6.16 -2.46
CA LYS A 116 -13.85 7.53 -2.48
C LYS A 116 -13.78 8.11 -1.08
N GLN A 117 -14.84 7.96 -0.30
CA GLN A 117 -14.87 8.44 1.10
C GLN A 117 -13.82 7.73 1.97
N LYS A 118 -13.70 6.40 1.86
CA LYS A 118 -12.68 5.62 2.59
C LYS A 118 -11.26 6.05 2.21
N ALA A 119 -10.99 6.26 0.93
CA ALA A 119 -9.68 6.70 0.44
C ALA A 119 -9.33 8.10 0.96
N LEU A 120 -10.31 9.02 0.94
CA LEU A 120 -10.15 10.38 1.45
C LEU A 120 -9.88 10.40 2.95
N GLU A 121 -10.63 9.61 3.73
CA GLU A 121 -10.44 9.51 5.18
C GLU A 121 -9.02 9.00 5.53
N LEU A 122 -8.55 7.95 4.85
CA LEU A 122 -7.21 7.43 5.03
C LEU A 122 -6.12 8.43 4.61
N ALA A 123 -6.33 9.12 3.49
CA ALA A 123 -5.40 10.14 3.00
C ALA A 123 -5.24 11.28 4.00
N LEU A 124 -6.34 11.80 4.55
CA LEU A 124 -6.29 12.85 5.58
C LEU A 124 -5.66 12.34 6.88
N LYS A 125 -6.06 11.14 7.35
CA LYS A 125 -5.55 10.54 8.59
C LYS A 125 -4.03 10.39 8.59
N TYR A 126 -3.45 9.98 7.45
CA TYR A 126 -2.01 9.78 7.31
C TYR A 126 -1.29 10.92 6.58
N SER A 127 -1.98 12.04 6.34
CA SER A 127 -1.44 13.23 5.66
C SER A 127 -0.81 12.93 4.29
N PHE A 128 -1.46 12.07 3.50
CA PHE A 128 -1.06 11.78 2.14
C PHE A 128 -1.74 12.74 1.16
N VAL A 129 -0.96 13.24 0.21
CA VAL A 129 -1.46 13.96 -0.95
C VAL A 129 -1.73 12.92 -2.03
N THR A 130 -2.95 12.91 -2.55
CA THR A 130 -3.46 11.91 -3.51
C THR A 130 -4.36 12.62 -4.52
N SER A 131 -4.85 11.92 -5.54
CA SER A 131 -5.76 12.53 -6.52
C SER A 131 -7.05 13.11 -5.91
N LEU A 132 -7.38 12.77 -4.66
CA LEU A 132 -8.56 13.26 -3.93
C LEU A 132 -8.26 14.43 -2.97
N THR A 133 -6.99 14.72 -2.70
CA THR A 133 -6.57 15.68 -1.67
C THR A 133 -5.38 16.50 -2.16
N SER A 134 -5.47 17.82 -2.09
CA SER A 134 -4.39 18.74 -2.46
C SER A 134 -3.68 19.29 -1.22
N LEU A 135 -2.43 19.71 -1.41
CA LEU A 135 -1.69 20.44 -0.40
C LEU A 135 -1.72 21.93 -0.74
N VAL A 136 -2.16 22.74 0.21
CA VAL A 136 -2.17 24.19 0.10
C VAL A 136 -1.11 24.76 1.04
N VAL A 137 -0.17 25.52 0.47
CA VAL A 137 0.86 26.24 1.21
C VAL A 137 0.48 27.72 1.21
N VAL A 138 0.14 28.24 2.38
CA VAL A 138 -0.13 29.67 2.56
C VAL A 138 1.11 30.33 3.15
N LYS A 139 1.61 31.37 2.49
CA LYS A 139 2.64 32.25 3.06
C LYS A 139 1.96 33.11 4.12
N PRO A 140 2.45 33.16 5.37
CA PRO A 140 1.95 34.13 6.34
C PRO A 140 2.28 35.54 5.84
N ASP A 141 1.30 36.44 5.88
CA ASP A 141 1.50 37.85 5.55
C ASP A 141 2.28 38.54 6.68
N ASP A 142 3.30 39.33 6.31
CA ASP A 142 4.24 40.00 7.23
C ASP A 142 3.63 41.19 8.02
N THR A 143 2.29 41.30 8.11
CA THR A 143 1.62 42.48 8.68
C THR A 143 0.64 42.13 9.81
N THR A 144 1.16 41.81 11.00
CA THR A 144 0.55 42.32 12.24
C THR A 144 1.63 42.48 13.30
N THR A 145 1.78 43.73 13.73
CA THR A 145 2.73 44.27 14.68
C THR A 145 2.65 43.58 16.05
N GLU A 146 3.84 43.31 16.62
CA GLU A 146 4.17 43.19 18.05
C GLU A 146 3.50 42.08 18.90
N ALA A 147 4.13 40.89 18.90
CA ALA A 147 4.62 40.23 20.12
C ALA A 147 5.70 39.19 19.75
N GLU A 148 6.93 39.48 20.19
CA GLU A 148 8.15 38.65 20.27
C GLU A 148 7.90 37.15 20.55
N THR A 149 8.68 36.14 20.16
CA THR A 149 10.02 36.00 19.54
C THR A 149 10.27 34.48 19.34
N GLN A 150 10.99 34.11 18.27
CA GLN A 150 11.49 32.76 17.91
C GLN A 150 10.47 31.61 17.65
N ARG A 151 10.01 31.47 16.39
CA ARG A 151 9.91 30.15 15.72
C ARG A 151 9.87 30.37 14.21
N GLY A 152 11.00 30.11 13.56
CA GLY A 152 11.23 30.40 12.15
C GLY A 152 10.14 29.85 11.22
N ASN A 153 9.84 30.64 10.19
CA ASN A 153 9.15 30.28 8.94
C ASN A 153 8.23 29.04 9.05
N LEU A 154 7.18 29.13 9.88
CA LEU A 154 6.11 28.15 9.84
C LEU A 154 5.27 28.42 8.59
N PHE A 155 5.69 27.85 7.47
CA PHE A 155 4.75 27.56 6.38
C PHE A 155 3.59 26.76 7.00
N PHE A 156 2.36 27.26 6.85
CA PHE A 156 1.20 26.54 7.35
C PHE A 156 0.76 25.56 6.27
N TRP A 157 1.00 24.27 6.50
CA TRP A 157 0.63 23.19 5.57
C TRP A 157 -0.78 22.72 5.91
N LYS A 158 -1.76 23.07 5.07
CA LYS A 158 -3.13 22.56 5.17
C LYS A 158 -3.40 21.63 4.00
N ILE A 159 -3.92 20.44 4.30
CA ILE A 159 -4.42 19.51 3.27
C ILE A 159 -5.88 19.88 3.02
N CYS A 160 -6.20 20.23 1.78
CA CYS A 160 -7.55 20.52 1.33
C CYS A 160 -8.10 19.38 0.48
N ILE A 161 -9.42 19.26 0.47
CA ILE A 161 -10.15 18.37 -0.44
C ILE A 161 -10.24 19.08 -1.80
N CYS A 162 -10.00 18.35 -2.89
CA CYS A 162 -10.12 18.87 -4.26
C CYS A 162 -11.58 19.06 -4.68
#